data_AF-A0A3B3Y9L6-F1
#
_entry.id   AF-A0A3B3Y9L6-F1
#
_cell.length_a   1.000
_cell.length_b   1.000
_cell.length_c   1.000
_cell.angle_alpha   90.00
_cell.angle_beta   90.00
_cell.angle_gamma   90.00
#
_symmetry.space_group_name_H-M   'P 1'
#
loop_
_entity.id
_entity.type
_entity.pdbx_description
1 polymer ?
#
loop_
_entity_poly.entity_id
_entity_poly.type
_entity_poly.pdbx_seq_one_letter_code
_entity_poly.pdbx_strand_id
1 'polypeptide(L)'
;YGIYSSRRRRKIDTKRKCKFDIRNQAIEYPYKVAKLPMNRNLNRYRDVSPYDHSRVKLENADNDYINASLVAVKEAERAYILTQGPLRNTCGHFWLMVWEQCSKAVIMLNRVIEKGSEKCAQYWPTSEELQMSFTDMGFVVRLLSEEDQSHYTIRVLELENTKNINAILMSK
;
A
#
# COMPACT_ATOMS: atom_id res chain seq x y z
N TYR A 1 -25.99 37.00 13.56
CA TYR A 1 -24.96 36.51 12.61
C TYR A 1 -23.50 36.53 13.11
N GLY A 2 -23.17 37.07 14.29
CA GLY A 2 -21.77 37.20 14.76
C GLY A 2 -21.14 36.03 15.55
N ILE A 3 -21.92 35.14 16.17
CA ILE A 3 -21.38 34.12 17.11
C ILE A 3 -20.93 32.82 16.41
N TYR A 4 -21.56 32.46 15.29
CA TYR A 4 -21.20 31.27 14.50
C TYR A 4 -19.86 31.41 13.77
N SER A 5 -19.46 32.64 13.40
CA SER A 5 -18.18 32.88 12.70
C SER A 5 -16.97 32.74 13.64
N SER A 6 -17.10 33.18 14.90
CA SER A 6 -16.01 33.17 15.89
C SER A 6 -15.66 31.77 16.41
N ARG A 7 -16.64 30.85 16.52
CA ARG A 7 -16.40 29.44 16.87
C ARG A 7 -15.71 28.67 15.74
N ARG A 8 -16.05 28.99 14.49
CA ARG A 8 -15.42 28.39 13.30
C ARG A 8 -13.97 28.85 13.12
N ARG A 9 -13.68 30.14 13.34
CA ARG A 9 -12.30 30.68 13.35
C ARG A 9 -11.43 30.03 14.43
N ARG A 10 -11.91 29.99 15.68
CA ARG A 10 -11.20 29.29 16.78
C ARG A 10 -10.87 27.83 16.45
N LYS A 11 -11.84 27.05 15.93
CA LYS A 11 -11.58 25.66 15.52
C LYS A 11 -10.57 25.53 14.38
N ILE A 12 -10.55 26.47 13.43
CA ILE A 12 -9.59 26.49 12.32
C ILE A 12 -8.18 26.81 12.84
N ASP A 13 -8.05 27.80 13.73
CA ASP A 13 -6.77 28.20 14.31
C ASP A 13 -6.20 27.08 15.19
N THR A 14 -7.03 26.42 16.01
CA THR A 14 -6.59 25.25 16.80
C THR A 14 -6.17 24.08 15.91
N LYS A 15 -6.89 23.79 14.82
CA LYS A 15 -6.48 22.73 13.86
C LYS A 15 -5.17 23.06 13.14
N ARG A 16 -4.96 24.32 12.76
CA ARG A 16 -3.71 24.78 12.13
C ARG A 16 -2.53 24.69 13.10
N LYS A 17 -2.73 25.13 14.35
CA LYS A 17 -1.73 25.06 15.40
C LYS A 17 -1.33 23.61 15.71
N CYS A 18 -2.31 22.73 15.97
CA CYS A 18 -2.05 21.30 16.23
C CYS A 18 -1.30 20.62 15.06
N LYS A 19 -1.69 20.90 13.81
CA LYS A 19 -0.98 20.38 12.62
C LYS A 19 0.47 20.86 12.54
N PHE A 20 0.75 22.11 12.91
CA PHE A 20 2.09 22.68 12.91
C PHE A 20 2.95 22.03 14.00
N ASP A 21 2.39 21.87 15.20
CA ASP A 21 3.09 21.29 16.35
C ASP A 21 3.47 19.82 16.09
N ILE A 22 2.55 19.00 15.56
CA ILE A 22 2.82 17.58 15.24
C ILE A 22 3.93 17.46 14.19
N ARG A 23 3.94 18.32 13.16
CA ARG A 23 4.96 18.26 12.11
C ARG A 23 6.35 18.60 12.62
N ASN A 24 6.46 19.60 13.48
CA ASN A 24 7.74 20.00 14.05
C ASN A 24 8.28 18.99 15.08
N GLN A 25 7.40 18.17 15.64
CA GLN A 25 7.76 17.09 16.57
C GLN A 25 8.01 15.75 15.85
N ALA A 26 7.68 15.64 14.56
CA ALA A 26 7.88 14.42 13.80
C ALA A 26 9.38 14.16 13.65
N ILE A 27 9.81 12.96 14.06
CA ILE A 27 11.20 12.55 13.95
C ILE A 27 11.50 12.23 12.49
N GLU A 28 12.62 12.76 12.00
CA GLU A 28 13.09 12.50 10.65
C GLU A 28 14.18 11.42 10.67
N TYR A 29 13.99 10.37 9.88
CA TYR A 29 14.97 9.29 9.70
C TYR A 29 15.47 9.23 8.25
N PRO A 30 16.62 8.59 7.99
CA PRO A 30 17.10 8.38 6.62
C PRO A 30 16.14 7.54 5.77
N TYR A 31 16.05 7.85 4.48
CA TYR A 31 15.30 7.13 3.44
C TYR A 31 16.12 6.99 2.14
N LYS A 32 17.43 6.71 2.29
CA LYS A 32 18.41 6.74 1.19
C LYS A 32 18.08 5.72 0.10
N VAL A 33 17.61 4.52 0.47
CA VAL A 33 17.30 3.46 -0.50
C VAL A 33 16.19 3.91 -1.44
N ALA A 34 15.17 4.59 -0.91
CA ALA A 34 14.05 5.12 -1.69
C ALA A 34 14.47 6.18 -2.73
N LYS A 35 15.63 6.82 -2.55
CA LYS A 35 16.16 7.87 -3.45
C LYS A 35 17.20 7.38 -4.45
N LEU A 36 17.56 6.08 -4.42
CA LEU A 36 18.44 5.52 -5.44
C LEU A 36 17.82 5.71 -6.84
N PRO A 37 18.62 6.05 -7.87
CA PRO A 37 18.10 6.31 -9.22
C PRO A 37 17.22 5.16 -9.77
N MET A 38 17.60 3.92 -9.50
CA MET A 38 16.85 2.70 -9.90
C MET A 38 15.47 2.58 -9.25
N ASN A 39 15.23 3.22 -8.10
CA ASN A 39 13.97 3.15 -7.36
C ASN A 39 13.01 4.31 -7.66
N ARG A 40 13.42 5.26 -8.51
CA ARG A 40 12.64 6.47 -8.80
C ARG A 40 11.27 6.16 -9.41
N ASN A 41 11.20 5.17 -10.29
CA ASN A 41 9.96 4.70 -10.94
C ASN A 41 9.13 3.73 -10.08
N LEU A 42 9.59 3.38 -8.88
CA LEU A 42 8.88 2.54 -7.91
C LEU A 42 8.13 3.40 -6.87
N ASN A 43 8.33 4.72 -6.89
CA ASN A 43 7.70 5.68 -6.01
C ASN A 43 6.60 6.46 -6.74
N ARG A 44 5.37 6.44 -6.22
CA ARG A 44 4.26 7.21 -6.79
C ARG A 44 4.45 8.72 -6.61
N TYR A 45 5.02 9.12 -5.48
CA TYR A 45 5.26 10.53 -5.14
C TYR A 45 6.73 10.75 -4.78
N ARG A 46 7.28 11.90 -5.17
CA ARG A 46 8.70 12.24 -4.93
C ARG A 46 8.98 12.59 -3.48
N ASP A 47 7.96 13.06 -2.77
CA ASP A 47 7.98 13.59 -1.41
C ASP A 47 7.44 12.60 -0.36
N VAL A 48 7.10 11.37 -0.78
CA VAL A 48 6.65 10.30 0.12
C VAL A 48 7.56 9.09 -0.06
N SER A 49 8.34 8.75 0.95
CA SER A 49 9.33 7.66 0.89
C SER A 49 9.40 6.93 2.24
N PRO A 50 9.55 5.59 2.25
CA PRO A 50 9.68 4.84 3.49
C PRO A 50 11.07 5.09 4.10
N TYR A 51 11.14 5.10 5.43
CA TYR A 51 12.42 5.18 6.12
C TYR A 51 13.20 3.87 6.00
N ASP A 52 14.53 3.96 5.92
CA ASP A 52 15.41 2.82 5.66
C ASP A 52 15.31 1.75 6.77
N HIS A 53 15.08 2.17 8.02
CA HIS A 53 15.02 1.27 9.18
C HIS A 53 13.70 0.49 9.29
N SER A 54 12.63 0.96 8.64
CA SER A 54 11.29 0.38 8.75
C SER A 54 10.71 -0.05 7.41
N ARG A 55 11.41 0.17 6.29
CA ARG A 55 10.93 -0.26 4.98
C ARG A 55 10.76 -1.78 4.95
N VAL A 56 9.72 -2.23 4.26
CA VAL A 56 9.60 -3.65 3.92
C VAL A 56 10.63 -3.96 2.83
N LYS A 57 11.26 -5.14 2.92
CA LYS A 57 12.24 -5.63 1.96
C LYS A 57 11.66 -6.88 1.29
N LEU A 58 11.69 -6.91 -0.04
CA LEU A 58 11.26 -8.08 -0.80
C LEU A 58 12.43 -9.08 -0.85
N GLU A 59 12.16 -10.35 -0.54
CA GLU A 59 13.21 -11.38 -0.51
C GLU A 59 13.37 -12.07 -1.87
N ASN A 60 12.27 -12.23 -2.63
CA ASN A 60 12.24 -12.98 -3.89
C ASN A 60 12.10 -12.06 -5.13
N ALA A 61 12.74 -10.90 -5.11
CA ALA A 61 12.84 -9.95 -6.21
C ALA A 61 14.29 -9.51 -6.45
N ASP A 62 14.66 -9.19 -7.69
CA ASP A 62 16.02 -8.70 -8.04
C ASP A 62 16.37 -7.39 -7.32
N ASN A 63 15.37 -6.59 -7.00
CA ASN A 63 15.47 -5.35 -6.24
C ASN A 63 14.56 -5.45 -5.01
N ASP A 64 15.14 -5.36 -3.81
CA ASP A 64 14.42 -5.52 -2.55
C ASP A 64 13.46 -4.35 -2.20
N TYR A 65 13.42 -3.32 -3.06
CA TYR A 65 12.71 -2.08 -2.78
C TYR A 65 11.22 -2.14 -3.14
N ILE A 66 10.38 -1.83 -2.14
CA ILE A 66 8.99 -1.43 -2.30
C ILE A 66 8.71 -0.22 -1.40
N ASN A 67 7.87 0.72 -1.85
CA ASN A 67 7.45 1.86 -1.02
C ASN A 67 6.39 1.43 0.00
N ALA A 68 6.86 0.73 1.03
CA ALA A 68 6.07 0.25 2.15
C ALA A 68 6.88 0.34 3.46
N SER A 69 6.20 0.58 4.58
CA SER A 69 6.80 0.66 5.92
C SER A 69 6.06 -0.24 6.89
N LEU A 70 6.81 -1.00 7.69
CA LEU A 70 6.31 -1.71 8.85
C LEU A 70 6.16 -0.73 10.02
N VAL A 71 4.93 -0.61 10.53
CA VAL A 71 4.59 0.21 11.69
C VAL A 71 4.15 -0.72 12.81
N ALA A 72 5.02 -0.91 13.79
CA ALA A 72 4.72 -1.66 15.00
C ALA A 72 4.30 -0.73 16.13
N VAL A 73 3.11 -0.93 16.67
CA VAL A 73 2.56 -0.21 17.83
C VAL A 73 2.64 -1.16 19.02
N LYS A 74 3.72 -1.05 19.78
CA LYS A 74 4.07 -1.99 20.86
C LYS A 74 2.98 -2.05 21.93
N GLU A 75 2.46 -0.90 22.33
CA GLU A 75 1.43 -0.76 23.37
C GLU A 75 0.09 -1.39 22.97
N ALA A 76 -0.18 -1.51 21.67
CA ALA A 76 -1.38 -2.13 21.14
C ALA A 76 -1.16 -3.60 20.71
N GLU A 77 0.07 -4.11 20.83
CA GLU A 77 0.49 -5.42 20.34
C GLU A 77 0.08 -5.67 18.87
N ARG A 78 0.21 -4.63 18.04
CA ARG A 78 -0.21 -4.65 16.63
C ARG A 78 0.87 -4.14 15.70
N ALA A 79 0.93 -4.76 14.53
CA ALA A 79 1.78 -4.31 13.43
C ALA A 79 0.94 -4.10 12.18
N TYR A 80 1.33 -3.11 11.39
CA TYR A 80 0.69 -2.75 10.13
C TYR A 80 1.76 -2.53 9.07
N ILE A 81 1.43 -2.84 7.82
CA ILE A 81 2.21 -2.39 6.67
C ILE A 81 1.44 -1.24 6.03
N LEU A 82 2.05 -0.06 6.01
CA LEU A 82 1.53 1.09 5.27
C LEU A 82 2.30 1.18 3.95
N THR A 83 1.59 1.22 2.83
CA THR A 83 2.18 1.26 1.48
C THR A 83 1.44 2.26 0.59
N GLN A 84 2.11 2.76 -0.44
CA GLN A 84 1.45 3.53 -1.49
C GLN A 84 0.44 2.66 -2.27
N GLY A 85 -0.53 3.30 -2.93
CA GLY A 85 -1.35 2.63 -3.95
C GLY A 85 -0.44 2.12 -5.09
N PRO A 86 -0.43 0.81 -5.40
CA PRO A 86 0.47 0.23 -6.40
C PRO A 86 0.47 0.99 -7.72
N LEU A 87 1.65 1.21 -8.28
CA LEU A 87 1.85 1.57 -9.68
C LEU A 87 1.71 0.32 -10.54
N ARG A 88 1.43 0.49 -11.84
CA ARG A 88 1.28 -0.62 -12.81
C ARG A 88 2.48 -1.56 -12.81
N ASN A 89 3.70 -1.03 -12.74
CA ASN A 89 4.96 -1.78 -12.66
C ASN A 89 5.31 -2.31 -11.25
N THR A 90 4.44 -2.10 -10.27
CA THR A 90 4.66 -2.54 -8.87
C THR A 90 3.54 -3.42 -8.33
N CYS A 91 2.55 -3.78 -9.14
CA CYS A 91 1.46 -4.67 -8.70
C CYS A 91 1.99 -6.06 -8.32
N GLY A 92 2.90 -6.64 -9.11
CA GLY A 92 3.55 -7.91 -8.77
C GLY A 92 4.31 -7.82 -7.45
N HIS A 93 5.13 -6.77 -7.29
CA HIS A 93 5.87 -6.49 -6.05
C HIS A 93 4.95 -6.35 -4.83
N PHE A 94 3.77 -5.74 -5.00
CA PHE A 94 2.77 -5.63 -3.95
C PHE A 94 2.25 -7.01 -3.52
N TRP A 95 1.89 -7.89 -4.45
CA TRP A 95 1.43 -9.24 -4.11
C TRP A 95 2.54 -10.12 -3.54
N LEU A 96 3.79 -9.94 -4.01
CA LEU A 96 4.96 -10.57 -3.39
C LEU A 96 5.09 -10.16 -1.92
N MET A 97 4.97 -8.86 -1.62
CA MET A 97 4.99 -8.36 -0.24
C MET A 97 3.86 -8.99 0.60
N VAL A 98 2.64 -9.04 0.07
CA VAL A 98 1.49 -9.65 0.78
C VAL A 98 1.78 -11.11 1.11
N TRP A 99 2.35 -11.85 0.15
CA TRP A 99 2.73 -13.26 0.30
C TRP A 99 3.83 -13.47 1.34
N GLU A 100 4.98 -12.80 1.19
CA GLU A 100 6.15 -12.94 2.07
C GLU A 100 5.83 -12.53 3.52
N GLN A 101 4.99 -11.50 3.70
CA GLN A 101 4.58 -11.03 5.01
C GLN A 101 3.39 -11.79 5.60
N CYS A 102 2.93 -12.87 4.94
CA CYS A 102 1.80 -13.69 5.38
C CYS A 102 0.55 -12.86 5.71
N SER A 103 0.31 -11.79 4.94
CA SER A 103 -0.75 -10.82 5.23
C SER A 103 -2.11 -11.40 4.86
N LYS A 104 -3.03 -11.44 5.83
CA LYS A 104 -4.38 -12.01 5.64
C LYS A 104 -5.41 -11.04 5.09
N ALA A 105 -5.14 -9.74 5.16
CA ALA A 105 -6.08 -8.71 4.75
C ALA A 105 -5.36 -7.51 4.15
N VAL A 106 -5.98 -6.92 3.13
CA VAL A 106 -5.57 -5.67 2.50
C VAL A 106 -6.70 -4.66 2.68
N ILE A 107 -6.39 -3.49 3.24
CA ILE A 107 -7.35 -2.40 3.43
C ILE A 107 -7.02 -1.28 2.45
N MET A 108 -7.89 -1.07 1.46
CA MET A 108 -7.77 0.02 0.48
C MET A 108 -8.68 1.19 0.86
N LEU A 109 -8.09 2.38 1.00
CA LEU A 109 -8.80 3.58 1.50
C LEU A 109 -9.04 4.66 0.42
N ASN A 110 -8.69 4.36 -0.84
CA ASN A 110 -8.86 5.26 -1.98
C ASN A 110 -9.56 4.55 -3.13
N ARG A 111 -10.06 5.32 -4.10
CA ARG A 111 -10.50 4.75 -5.38
C ARG A 111 -9.35 4.67 -6.37
N VAL A 112 -9.44 3.81 -7.37
CA VAL A 112 -8.48 3.72 -8.50
C VAL A 112 -8.35 5.09 -9.17
N ILE A 113 -9.47 5.75 -9.45
CA ILE A 113 -9.54 7.09 -10.03
C ILE A 113 -10.21 8.04 -9.05
N GLU A 114 -9.56 9.19 -8.79
CA GLU A 114 -10.13 10.28 -8.02
C GLU A 114 -9.93 11.60 -8.74
N LYS A 115 -11.01 12.36 -8.91
CA LYS A 115 -10.99 13.66 -9.61
C LYS A 115 -10.33 13.56 -11.00
N GLY A 116 -10.61 12.48 -11.73
CA GLY A 116 -10.09 12.23 -13.07
C GLY A 116 -8.62 11.79 -13.14
N SER A 117 -7.95 11.56 -12.01
CA SER A 117 -6.57 11.08 -11.97
C SER A 117 -6.46 9.69 -11.35
N GLU A 118 -5.63 8.83 -11.94
CA GLU A 118 -5.28 7.52 -11.37
C GLU A 118 -4.49 7.71 -10.05
N LYS A 119 -5.02 7.19 -8.95
CA LYS A 119 -4.39 7.20 -7.61
C LYS A 119 -3.78 5.85 -7.25
N CYS A 120 -4.24 4.79 -7.91
CA CYS A 120 -3.81 3.43 -7.72
C CYS A 120 -4.06 2.67 -9.02
N ALA A 121 -3.19 1.73 -9.39
CA ALA A 121 -3.48 0.80 -10.47
C ALA A 121 -4.62 -0.15 -10.05
N GLN A 122 -5.33 -0.73 -11.02
CA GLN A 122 -6.18 -1.90 -10.79
C GLN A 122 -5.24 -3.08 -10.50
N TYR A 123 -5.05 -3.43 -9.23
CA TYR A 123 -4.12 -4.49 -8.81
C TYR A 123 -4.83 -5.77 -8.36
N TRP A 124 -6.16 -5.83 -8.47
CA TRP A 124 -6.97 -7.00 -8.15
C TRP A 124 -7.99 -7.24 -9.27
N PRO A 125 -8.42 -8.49 -9.50
CA PRO A 125 -9.46 -8.83 -10.47
C PRO A 125 -10.80 -8.13 -10.19
N THR A 126 -11.56 -7.81 -11.23
CA THR A 126 -12.93 -7.25 -11.11
C THR A 126 -13.99 -8.33 -11.32
N SER A 127 -15.25 -7.98 -11.14
CA SER A 127 -16.40 -8.83 -11.49
C SER A 127 -16.41 -9.26 -12.96
N GLU A 128 -15.87 -8.42 -13.86
CA GLU A 128 -15.75 -8.72 -15.29
C GLU A 128 -14.50 -9.55 -15.59
N GLU A 129 -13.42 -9.32 -14.84
CA GLU A 129 -12.13 -9.97 -15.00
C GLU A 129 -11.79 -10.75 -13.72
N LEU A 130 -12.31 -11.98 -13.60
CA LEU A 130 -12.25 -12.80 -12.38
C LEU A 130 -10.83 -13.24 -11.97
N GLN A 131 -9.81 -13.05 -12.81
CA GLN A 131 -8.43 -13.32 -12.48
C GLN A 131 -7.46 -12.31 -13.09
N MET A 132 -6.35 -12.06 -12.40
CA MET A 132 -5.24 -11.27 -12.93
C MET A 132 -3.91 -11.98 -12.68
N SER A 133 -3.03 -11.97 -13.69
CA SER A 133 -1.70 -12.58 -13.62
C SER A 133 -0.61 -11.52 -13.50
N PHE A 134 0.28 -11.68 -12.53
CA PHE A 134 1.47 -10.86 -12.30
C PHE A 134 2.71 -11.73 -12.55
N THR A 135 3.05 -11.89 -13.82
CA THR A 135 4.09 -12.83 -14.28
C THR A 135 5.51 -12.42 -13.87
N ASP A 136 5.75 -11.12 -13.67
CA ASP A 136 7.02 -10.57 -13.17
C ASP A 136 7.40 -11.16 -11.80
N MET A 137 6.40 -11.32 -10.92
CA MET A 137 6.61 -11.92 -9.59
C MET A 137 6.09 -13.35 -9.46
N GLY A 138 5.40 -13.88 -10.47
CA GLY A 138 4.91 -15.25 -10.50
C GLY A 138 3.67 -15.46 -9.61
N PHE A 139 2.70 -14.56 -9.72
CA PHE A 139 1.44 -14.65 -8.98
C PHE A 139 0.22 -14.63 -9.89
N VAL A 140 -0.82 -15.33 -9.47
CA VAL A 140 -2.18 -15.19 -10.00
C VAL A 140 -3.10 -14.82 -8.84
N VAL A 141 -3.96 -13.82 -9.06
CA VAL A 141 -4.97 -13.39 -8.10
C VAL A 141 -6.34 -13.66 -8.69
N ARG A 142 -7.19 -14.37 -7.96
CA ARG A 142 -8.57 -14.68 -8.39
C ARG A 142 -9.59 -14.07 -7.44
N LEU A 143 -10.67 -13.54 -8.01
CA LEU A 143 -11.83 -13.08 -7.26
C LEU A 143 -12.73 -14.28 -6.95
N LEU A 144 -12.88 -14.61 -5.67
CA LEU A 144 -13.77 -15.69 -5.24
C LEU A 144 -15.17 -15.17 -4.91
N SER A 145 -15.25 -14.01 -4.26
CA SER A 145 -16.51 -13.34 -3.99
C SER A 145 -16.32 -11.83 -3.82
N GLU A 146 -17.40 -11.10 -4.07
CA GLU A 146 -17.50 -9.66 -3.87
C GLU A 146 -18.84 -9.35 -3.19
N GLU A 147 -18.79 -8.59 -2.10
CA GLU A 147 -19.96 -8.13 -1.37
C GLU A 147 -19.90 -6.60 -1.23
N ASP A 148 -20.79 -5.94 -1.96
CA ASP A 148 -20.94 -4.49 -1.88
C ASP A 148 -21.80 -4.09 -0.67
N GLN A 149 -21.25 -3.18 0.13
CA GLN A 149 -21.93 -2.53 1.23
C GLN A 149 -22.07 -1.03 0.90
N SER A 150 -22.88 -0.31 1.66
CA SER A 150 -23.20 1.10 1.42
C SER A 150 -21.98 2.03 1.32
N HIS A 151 -20.89 1.69 2.01
CA HIS A 151 -19.71 2.56 2.14
C HIS A 151 -18.37 1.84 1.91
N TYR A 152 -18.39 0.54 1.65
CA TYR A 152 -17.20 -0.28 1.40
C TYR A 152 -17.58 -1.54 0.62
N THR A 153 -16.60 -2.21 0.03
CA THR A 153 -16.78 -3.51 -0.64
C THR A 153 -15.84 -4.51 0.03
N ILE A 154 -16.34 -5.70 0.34
CA ILE A 154 -15.51 -6.83 0.78
C ILE A 154 -15.25 -7.72 -0.43
N ARG A 155 -13.99 -8.11 -0.63
CA ARG A 155 -13.60 -9.10 -1.64
C ARG A 155 -12.88 -10.26 -0.96
N VAL A 156 -13.23 -11.47 -1.33
CA VAL A 156 -12.43 -12.66 -1.02
C VAL A 156 -11.57 -12.96 -2.23
N LEU A 157 -10.26 -12.92 -2.04
CA LEU A 157 -9.27 -13.14 -3.10
C LEU A 157 -8.48 -14.41 -2.80
N GLU A 158 -8.26 -15.22 -3.82
CA GLU A 158 -7.24 -16.27 -3.81
C GLU A 158 -5.95 -15.71 -4.39
N LEU A 159 -4.84 -15.93 -3.70
CA LEU A 159 -3.49 -15.59 -4.17
C LEU A 159 -2.71 -16.89 -4.36
N GLU A 160 -2.30 -17.15 -5.60
CA GLU A 160 -1.54 -18.34 -5.98
C GLU A 160 -0.12 -17.95 -6.40
N ASN A 161 0.89 -18.62 -5.82
CA ASN A 161 2.29 -18.50 -6.24
C ASN A 161 2.61 -19.55 -7.31
N THR A 162 2.81 -19.11 -8.55
CA THR A 162 3.04 -19.99 -9.70
C THR A 162 4.49 -20.47 -9.82
N LYS A 163 5.45 -19.83 -9.12
CA LYS A 163 6.85 -20.29 -9.09
C LYS A 163 6.99 -21.62 -8.34
N ASN A 164 6.16 -21.86 -7.32
CA ASN A 164 6.15 -23.13 -6.57
C ASN A 164 5.62 -24.32 -7.38
N ILE A 165 4.78 -24.09 -8.38
CA ILE A 165 4.23 -25.17 -9.22
C ILE A 165 5.32 -25.76 -10.12
N ASN A 166 6.21 -24.93 -10.65
CA ASN A 166 7.33 -25.39 -11.48
C ASN A 166 8.36 -26.18 -10.66
N ALA A 167 8.59 -25.83 -9.39
CA ALA A 167 9.48 -26.60 -8.52
C ALA A 167 8.92 -28.01 -8.22
N ILE A 168 7.60 -28.15 -8.05
CA ILE A 168 6.96 -29.44 -7.81
C ILE A 168 6.93 -30.29 -9.09
N LEU A 169 6.63 -29.71 -10.26
CA LEU A 169 6.63 -30.41 -11.54
C LEU A 169 8.03 -30.83 -12.02
N MET A 170 9.09 -30.13 -11.61
CA MET A 170 10.49 -30.50 -11.87
C MET A 170 11.04 -31.53 -10.86
N SER A 171 10.28 -31.86 -9.81
CA SER A 171 10.66 -32.82 -8.76
C SER A 171 9.94 -34.17 -8.85
N LYS A 172 9.11 -34.37 -9.89
CA LYS A 172 8.47 -35.63 -10.26
C LYS A 172 9.04 -36.13 -11.58
#